data_AF-A0A401QAM6-F1
#
_entry.id   AF-A0A401QAM6-F1
#
_cell.length_a   1.000
_cell.length_b   1.000
_cell.length_c   1.000
_cell.angle_alpha   90.00
_cell.angle_beta   90.00
_cell.angle_gamma   90.00
#
_symmetry.space_group_name_H-M   'P 1'
#
loop_
_entity.id
_entity.type
_entity.pdbx_description
1 polymer ?
#
loop_
_entity_poly.entity_id
_entity_poly.type
_entity_poly.pdbx_seq_one_letter_code
_entity_poly.pdbx_strand_id
1 'polypeptide(L)'
;MPEQFDEGVVQNQLRYSGMLEMVKIRRAGFPVRRPFQEFYLRYKMLLKNCNIPEDGKERCTTLLKLYDDCNSHWRLGRSKVSALTHYS
;
A
#
# COMPACT_ATOMS: atom_id res chain seq x y z
N MET A 1 11.79 -25.52 -26.57
CA MET A 1 11.64 -26.71 -25.69
C MET A 1 10.91 -26.29 -24.43
N PRO A 2 10.26 -27.18 -23.66
CA PRO A 2 9.84 -26.81 -22.30
C PRO A 2 11.11 -26.41 -21.53
N GLU A 3 11.04 -25.37 -20.69
CA GLU A 3 12.16 -24.81 -19.90
C GLU A 3 13.13 -23.86 -20.62
N GLN A 4 12.92 -23.54 -21.90
CA GLN A 4 13.68 -22.45 -22.56
C GLN A 4 13.02 -21.10 -22.32
N PHE A 5 13.59 -20.31 -21.41
CA PHE A 5 13.25 -18.90 -21.26
C PHE A 5 14.05 -18.06 -22.27
N ASP A 6 13.36 -17.58 -23.31
CA ASP A 6 13.93 -16.63 -24.26
C ASP A 6 13.64 -15.20 -23.81
N GLU A 7 14.67 -14.54 -23.27
CA GLU A 7 14.54 -13.20 -22.71
C GLU A 7 14.11 -12.16 -23.75
N GLY A 8 14.54 -12.30 -25.01
CA GLY A 8 14.19 -11.37 -26.09
C GLY A 8 12.70 -11.46 -26.45
N VAL A 9 12.17 -12.68 -26.55
CA VAL A 9 10.74 -12.91 -26.82
C VAL A 9 9.89 -12.42 -25.64
N VAL A 10 10.27 -12.72 -24.40
CA VAL A 10 9.53 -12.32 -23.20
C VAL A 10 9.56 -10.80 -23.01
N GLN A 11 10.70 -10.14 -23.24
CA GLN A 11 10.79 -8.69 -23.15
C GLN A 11 9.88 -7.99 -24.18
N ASN A 12 9.84 -8.51 -25.41
CA ASN A 12 8.93 -8.00 -26.43
C ASN A 12 7.46 -8.18 -26.02
N GLN A 13 7.08 -9.35 -25.51
CA GLN A 13 5.72 -9.57 -24.99
C GLN A 13 5.35 -8.59 -23.87
N LEU A 14 6.24 -8.34 -22.92
CA LEU A 14 6.00 -7.40 -21.82
C LEU A 14 5.84 -5.95 -22.30
N ARG A 15 6.59 -5.55 -23.34
CA ARG A 15 6.48 -4.22 -23.96
C ARG A 15 5.16 -4.07 -24.72
N TYR A 16 4.83 -5.02 -25.60
CA TYR A 16 3.62 -4.94 -26.42
C TYR A 16 2.32 -5.10 -25.64
N SER A 17 2.33 -5.87 -24.55
CA SER A 17 1.18 -6.01 -23.66
C SER A 17 0.97 -4.82 -22.70
N GLY A 18 1.91 -3.87 -22.65
CA GLY A 18 1.86 -2.76 -21.69
C GLY A 18 2.02 -3.21 -20.23
N MET A 19 2.49 -4.42 -19.97
CA MET A 19 2.63 -4.98 -18.62
C MET A 19 3.58 -4.15 -17.76
N LEU A 20 4.62 -3.56 -18.34
CA LEU A 20 5.53 -2.66 -17.63
C LEU A 20 4.82 -1.37 -17.15
N GLU A 21 3.96 -0.78 -17.97
CA GLU A 21 3.16 0.40 -17.59
C GLU A 21 2.14 0.03 -16.51
N MET A 22 1.50 -1.13 -16.63
CA MET A 22 0.59 -1.63 -15.58
C MET A 22 1.32 -1.82 -14.24
N VAL A 23 2.54 -2.36 -14.26
CA VAL A 23 3.38 -2.50 -13.05
C VAL A 23 3.74 -1.14 -12.48
N LYS A 24 4.12 -0.16 -13.32
CA LYS A 24 4.40 1.23 -12.86
C LYS A 24 3.18 1.85 -12.22
N ILE A 25 1.99 1.75 -12.81
CA ILE A 25 0.73 2.28 -12.26
C ILE A 25 0.41 1.61 -10.92
N ARG A 26 0.59 0.28 -10.81
CA ARG A 26 0.34 -0.43 -9.55
C ARG A 26 1.37 -0.11 -8.47
N ARG A 27 2.64 0.13 -8.84
CA ARG A 27 3.71 0.55 -7.91
C ARG A 27 3.56 1.99 -7.44
N ALA A 28 3.12 2.90 -8.32
CA ALA A 28 2.81 4.28 -7.98
C ALA A 28 1.46 4.41 -7.25
N GLY A 29 0.57 3.43 -7.42
CA GLY A 29 -0.65 3.29 -6.64
C GLY A 29 -0.35 2.87 -5.21
N PHE A 30 -1.30 3.11 -4.31
CA PHE A 30 -1.31 2.54 -2.96
C PHE A 30 -2.04 1.18 -3.02
N PRO A 31 -1.34 0.05 -3.30
CA PRO A 31 -1.99 -1.24 -3.51
C PRO A 31 -2.63 -1.78 -2.24
N VAL A 32 -2.08 -1.43 -1.07
CA VAL A 32 -2.68 -1.80 0.20
C VAL A 32 -3.84 -0.86 0.43
N ARG A 33 -5.06 -1.40 0.48
CA ARG A 33 -6.27 -0.67 0.85
C ARG A 33 -6.96 -1.44 1.96
N ARG A 34 -7.09 -0.85 3.14
CA ARG A 34 -7.72 -1.48 4.30
C ARG A 34 -8.80 -0.58 4.88
N PRO A 35 -9.98 -1.11 5.24
CA PRO A 35 -10.97 -0.36 6.01
C PRO A 35 -10.37 0.15 7.33
N PHE A 36 -10.85 1.31 7.82
CA PHE A 36 -10.36 1.87 9.08
C PHE A 36 -10.49 0.90 10.26
N GLN A 37 -11.59 0.17 10.34
CA GLN A 37 -11.82 -0.80 11.42
C GLN A 37 -10.83 -1.96 11.39
N GLU A 38 -10.54 -2.54 10.22
CA GLU A 38 -9.54 -3.60 10.09
C GLU A 38 -8.12 -3.10 10.40
N PHE A 39 -7.79 -1.90 9.92
CA PHE A 39 -6.51 -1.27 10.17
C PHE A 39 -6.32 -1.05 11.68
N TYR A 40 -7.33 -0.47 12.34
CA TYR A 40 -7.32 -0.28 13.77
C TYR A 40 -7.22 -1.61 14.53
N LEU A 41 -8.03 -2.62 14.21
CA LEU A 41 -7.99 -3.91 14.90
C LEU A 41 -6.63 -4.60 14.81
N ARG A 42 -5.94 -4.47 13.67
CA ARG A 42 -4.60 -5.02 13.46
C ARG A 42 -3.54 -4.25 14.26
N TYR A 43 -3.62 -2.93 14.29
CA TYR A 43 -2.57 -2.08 14.84
C TYR A 43 -2.89 -1.46 16.21
N LYS A 44 -4.04 -1.79 16.82
CA LYS A 44 -4.46 -1.29 18.15
C LYS A 44 -3.42 -1.55 19.25
N MET A 45 -2.63 -2.61 19.12
CA MET A 45 -1.58 -2.93 20.10
C MET A 45 -0.43 -1.91 20.09
N LEU A 46 -0.24 -1.20 18.98
CA LEU A 46 0.76 -0.13 18.85
C LEU A 46 0.26 1.19 19.47
N LEU A 47 -1.05 1.33 19.72
CA LEU A 47 -1.68 2.55 20.26
C LEU A 47 -1.73 2.59 21.79
N LYS A 48 -1.15 1.61 22.50
CA LYS A 48 -1.29 1.48 23.97
C LYS A 48 -0.88 2.72 24.78
N ASN A 49 -0.09 3.62 24.20
CA ASN A 49 0.41 4.83 24.88
C ASN A 49 -0.07 6.14 24.22
N CYS A 50 -1.00 6.09 23.27
CA CYS A 50 -1.48 7.28 22.55
C CYS A 50 -2.89 7.63 23.00
N ASN A 51 -3.19 8.92 23.14
CA ASN A 51 -4.55 9.40 23.41
C ASN A 51 -5.40 9.09 22.16
N ILE A 52 -6.29 8.11 22.25
CA ILE A 52 -6.99 7.57 21.10
C ILE A 52 -8.33 8.31 20.93
N PRO A 53 -8.54 9.08 19.84
CA PRO A 53 -9.83 9.71 19.58
C PRO A 53 -10.92 8.67 19.32
N GLU A 54 -12.18 9.02 19.58
CA GLU A 54 -13.34 8.12 19.34
C GLU A 54 -13.51 7.82 17.84
N ASP A 55 -13.19 8.78 16.97
CA ASP A 55 -13.39 8.68 15.53
C ASP A 55 -12.38 7.74 14.85
N GLY A 56 -12.89 6.75 14.11
CA GLY A 56 -12.07 5.73 13.45
C GLY A 56 -11.03 6.30 12.47
N LYS A 57 -11.32 7.42 11.81
CA LYS A 57 -10.41 8.06 10.85
C LYS A 57 -9.27 8.76 11.59
N GLU A 58 -9.58 9.49 12.66
CA GLU A 58 -8.57 10.18 13.46
C GLU A 58 -7.61 9.18 14.10
N ARG A 59 -8.10 8.05 14.61
CA ARG A 59 -7.26 6.98 15.17
C ARG A 59 -6.25 6.46 14.16
N CYS A 60 -6.71 6.17 12.95
CA CYS A 60 -5.85 5.72 11.87
C CYS A 60 -4.83 6.80 11.48
N THR A 61 -5.23 8.07 11.50
CA THR A 61 -4.37 9.22 11.22
C THR A 61 -3.26 9.35 12.25
N THR A 62 -3.60 9.29 13.54
CA THR A 62 -2.63 9.36 14.64
C THR A 62 -1.64 8.21 14.55
N LEU A 63 -2.11 6.99 14.32
CA LEU A 63 -1.21 5.84 14.13
C LEU A 63 -0.25 6.07 12.95
N LEU A 64 -0.75 6.50 11.80
CA LEU A 64 0.09 6.66 10.61
C LEU A 64 1.11 7.78 10.78
N LYS A 65 0.74 8.88 11.43
CA LYS A 65 1.67 9.98 11.74
C LYS A 65 2.82 9.55 12.64
N LEU A 66 2.57 8.68 13.62
CA LEU A 66 3.64 8.14 14.48
C LEU A 66 4.74 7.39 13.70
N TYR A 67 4.44 6.88 12.51
CA TYR A 67 5.39 6.11 11.68
C TYR A 67 5.90 6.88 10.45
N ASP A 68 5.08 7.75 9.87
CA ASP A 68 5.42 8.56 8.69
C ASP A 68 4.70 9.91 8.78
N ASP A 69 5.40 10.90 9.32
CA ASP A 69 4.93 12.29 9.43
C ASP A 69 4.83 12.99 8.07
N CYS A 70 5.52 12.49 7.04
CA CYS A 70 5.59 13.13 5.73
C CYS A 70 4.42 12.73 4.80
N ASN A 71 3.57 11.77 5.20
CA ASN A 71 2.44 11.27 4.42
C ASN A 71 2.85 10.82 3.00
N SER A 72 4.13 10.45 2.85
CA SER A 72 4.71 10.05 1.56
C SER A 72 4.30 8.63 1.19
N HIS A 73 4.10 7.77 2.20
CA HIS A 73 3.86 6.34 1.98
C HIS A 73 2.42 5.90 2.30
N TRP A 74 1.55 6.82 2.72
CA TRP A 74 0.15 6.51 2.98
C TRP A 74 -0.79 7.61 2.49
N ARG A 75 -2.09 7.29 2.37
CA ARG A 75 -3.18 8.23 2.11
C ARG A 75 -4.45 7.76 2.79
N LEU A 76 -5.21 8.69 3.36
CA LEU A 76 -6.55 8.40 3.91
C LEU A 76 -7.62 8.68 2.87
N GLY A 77 -8.42 7.65 2.56
CA GLY A 77 -9.63 7.80 1.76
C GLY A 77 -10.85 8.15 2.60
N ARG A 78 -12.04 8.05 2.00
CA ARG A 78 -13.32 8.29 2.68
C ARG A 78 -13.61 7.25 3.78
N SER A 79 -13.24 5.99 3.56
CA SER A 79 -13.52 4.87 4.48
C SER A 79 -12.35 3.88 4.63
N LYS A 80 -11.23 4.12 3.95
CA LYS A 80 -10.11 3.18 3.83
C LYS A 80 -8.77 3.89 3.95
N VAL A 81 -7.83 3.27 4.64
CA VAL A 81 -6.40 3.61 4.61
C VAL A 81 -5.79 2.98 3.37
N SER A 82 -5.07 3.77 2.58
CA SER A 82 -4.26 3.26 1.47
C SER A 82 -2.77 3.45 1.76
N ALA A 83 -1.95 2.41 1.63
CA ALA A 83 -0.51 2.46 1.92
C ALA A 83 0.32 1.89 0.76
N LEU A 84 1.53 2.43 0.56
CA LEU A 84 2.54 1.87 -0.34
C LEU A 84 3.14 0.64 0.35
N THR A 85 3.27 -0.46 -0.38
CA THR A 85 4.10 -1.57 0.06
C THR A 85 5.56 -1.19 -0.11
N HIS A 86 6.30 -1.01 0.99
CA HIS A 86 7.76 -1.07 0.94
C HIS A 86 8.14 -2.51 0.62
N TYR A 87 8.76 -2.73 -0.54
CA TYR A 87 9.50 -3.96 -0.82
C TYR A 87 10.84 -3.80 -0.11
N SER A 88 11.05 -4.54 0.99
CA SER A 88 12.39 -4.80 1.53
C SER A 88 13.24 -5.58 0.53
#